data_AF-A0A3D4VAJ5-F1
#
_entry.id   AF-A0A3D4VAJ5-F1
#
_cell.length_a   1.000
_cell.length_b   1.000
_cell.length_c   1.000
_cell.angle_alpha   90.00
_cell.angle_beta   90.00
_cell.angle_gamma   90.00
#
_symmetry.space_group_name_H-M   'P 1'
#
loop_
_entity.id
_entity.type
_entity.pdbx_description
1 polymer ?
#
loop_
_entity_poly.entity_id
_entity_poly.type
_entity_poly.pdbx_seq_one_letter_code
_entity_poly.pdbx_strand_id
1 'polypeptide(L)'
;MLQHLTRFLDTEESVETVDDVPPRLTFKALEAIRMSRSRDRIMNNLEEMYREAFERAKASGDPSQMTALDFSYRREQLYFEILLDVRDAMEKR
;
A
#
# COMPACT_ATOMS: atom_id res chain seq x y z
N MET A 1 -12.16 47.96 -1.05
CA MET A 1 -11.17 46.91 -1.30
C MET A 1 -11.43 45.67 -0.43
N LEU A 2 -12.62 45.07 -0.55
CA LEU A 2 -12.99 43.84 0.18
C LEU A 2 -14.01 42.97 -0.59
N GLN A 3 -14.14 43.18 -1.90
CA GLN A 3 -15.05 42.41 -2.76
C GLN A 3 -14.33 41.56 -3.82
N HIS A 4 -13.00 41.65 -3.90
CA HIS A 4 -12.18 40.80 -4.79
C HIS A 4 -11.57 39.58 -4.08
N LEU A 5 -11.64 39.53 -2.75
CA LEU A 5 -11.11 38.39 -1.97
C LEU A 5 -12.07 37.20 -1.97
N THR A 6 -13.37 37.44 -2.15
CA THR A 6 -14.40 36.39 -2.17
C THR A 6 -14.44 35.60 -3.48
N ARG A 7 -13.79 36.08 -4.54
CA ARG A 7 -13.78 35.43 -5.86
C ARG A 7 -12.55 34.54 -6.07
N PHE A 8 -11.62 34.50 -5.11
CA PHE A 8 -10.40 33.68 -5.18
C PHE A 8 -10.55 32.32 -4.50
N LEU A 9 -11.64 32.10 -3.76
CA LEU A 9 -11.98 30.83 -3.12
C LEU A 9 -12.97 30.00 -3.95
N ASP A 10 -13.38 30.51 -5.12
CA ASP A 10 -14.32 29.88 -6.05
C ASP A 10 -13.58 29.12 -7.17
N THR A 11 -12.37 28.66 -6.87
CA THR A 11 -11.58 27.79 -7.75
C THR A 11 -11.84 26.36 -7.35
N GLU A 12 -12.74 25.76 -8.11
CA GLU A 12 -12.90 24.34 -8.34
C GLU A 12 -13.33 23.52 -7.12
N GLU A 13 -14.65 23.49 -6.92
CA GLU A 13 -15.35 22.29 -6.48
C GLU A 13 -14.98 21.16 -7.45
N SER A 14 -13.84 20.50 -7.20
CA SER A 14 -13.54 19.22 -7.79
C SER A 14 -14.66 18.30 -7.35
N VAL A 15 -15.58 18.02 -8.27
CA VAL A 15 -16.62 17.01 -8.08
C VAL A 15 -15.88 15.70 -7.86
N GLU A 16 -15.59 15.36 -6.61
CA GLU A 16 -15.09 14.04 -6.24
C GLU A 16 -16.15 13.06 -6.74
N THR A 17 -15.83 12.40 -7.83
CA THR A 17 -16.70 11.34 -8.33
C THR A 17 -16.70 10.24 -7.27
N VAL A 18 -17.80 9.50 -7.13
CA VAL A 18 -17.90 8.38 -6.16
C VAL A 18 -16.74 7.38 -6.35
N ASP A 19 -16.11 7.37 -7.53
CA ASP A 19 -14.97 6.56 -7.90
C ASP A 19 -13.62 7.06 -7.32
N ASP A 20 -13.49 8.32 -6.89
CA ASP A 20 -12.26 8.89 -6.32
C ASP A 20 -12.12 8.65 -4.80
N VAL A 21 -13.19 8.22 -4.13
CA VAL A 21 -13.15 7.90 -2.70
C VAL A 21 -12.67 6.46 -2.52
N PRO A 22 -11.50 6.20 -1.89
CA PRO A 22 -11.05 4.85 -1.66
C PRO A 22 -12.12 4.05 -0.91
N PRO A 23 -12.53 2.88 -1.43
CA PRO A 23 -13.61 2.12 -0.83
C PRO A 23 -13.26 1.77 0.62
N ARG A 24 -14.19 2.04 1.54
CA ARG A 24 -14.08 1.61 2.93
C ARG A 24 -13.80 0.11 2.95
N LEU A 25 -12.85 -0.34 3.78
CA LEU A 25 -12.44 -1.75 3.96
C LEU A 25 -13.54 -2.60 4.64
N THR A 26 -14.76 -2.54 4.13
CA THR A 26 -15.89 -3.38 4.52
C THR A 26 -15.76 -4.73 3.84
N PHE A 27 -16.29 -5.79 4.46
CA PHE A 27 -16.28 -7.14 3.87
C PHE A 27 -16.83 -7.16 2.43
N LYS A 28 -17.95 -6.47 2.18
CA LYS A 28 -18.55 -6.36 0.84
C LYS A 28 -17.66 -5.60 -0.16
N ALA A 29 -16.97 -4.54 0.27
CA ALA A 29 -16.04 -3.83 -0.60
C ALA A 29 -14.82 -4.70 -0.92
N LEU A 30 -14.27 -5.42 0.05
CA LEU A 30 -13.18 -6.36 -0.16
C LEU A 30 -13.57 -7.49 -1.12
N GLU A 31 -14.83 -7.95 -1.05
CA GLU A 31 -15.41 -8.93 -1.97
C GLU A 31 -15.69 -8.35 -3.36
N ALA A 32 -16.01 -7.06 -3.49
CA ALA A 32 -16.13 -6.38 -4.79
C ALA A 32 -14.76 -6.10 -5.43
N ILE A 33 -13.72 -5.87 -4.61
CA ILE A 33 -12.33 -5.65 -5.03
C ILE A 33 -11.58 -6.99 -5.16
N ARG A 34 -12.27 -8.13 -5.27
CA ARG A 34 -11.68 -9.48 -5.47
C ARG A 34 -10.89 -9.66 -6.76
N MET A 35 -10.42 -8.58 -7.39
CA MET A 35 -9.17 -8.65 -8.12
C MET A 35 -8.08 -9.06 -7.13
N SER A 36 -7.86 -10.37 -7.00
CA SER A 36 -6.70 -10.88 -6.30
C SER A 36 -5.49 -10.18 -6.92
N ARG A 37 -4.81 -9.32 -6.16
CA ARG A 37 -3.50 -8.84 -6.59
C ARG A 37 -2.69 -10.10 -6.87
N SER A 38 -2.09 -10.18 -8.06
CA SER A 38 -1.27 -11.34 -8.41
C SER A 38 -0.21 -11.52 -7.32
N ARG A 39 0.13 -12.78 -7.01
CA ARG A 39 1.20 -13.12 -6.05
C ARG A 39 2.44 -12.26 -6.35
N ASP A 40 2.83 -12.21 -7.61
CA ASP A 40 3.97 -11.43 -8.10
C ASP A 40 3.86 -9.93 -7.77
N ARG A 41 2.68 -9.31 -7.93
CA ARG A 41 2.50 -7.90 -7.60
C ARG A 41 2.64 -7.62 -6.10
N ILE A 42 2.18 -8.54 -5.24
CA ILE A 42 2.32 -8.41 -3.78
C ILE A 42 3.79 -8.51 -3.40
N MET A 43 4.50 -9.51 -3.94
CA MET A 43 5.91 -9.75 -3.62
C MET A 43 6.80 -8.60 -4.13
N ASN A 44 6.58 -8.14 -5.36
CA ASN A 44 7.34 -7.02 -5.93
C ASN A 44 7.19 -5.74 -5.09
N ASN A 45 5.96 -5.43 -4.64
CA ASN A 45 5.72 -4.26 -3.80
C ASN A 45 6.45 -4.38 -2.44
N LEU A 46 6.49 -5.57 -1.83
CA LEU A 46 7.20 -5.81 -0.58
C LEU A 46 8.72 -5.60 -0.78
N GLU A 47 9.27 -6.21 -1.82
CA GLU A 47 10.69 -6.09 -2.17
C GLU A 47 11.09 -4.63 -2.40
N GLU A 48 10.31 -3.90 -3.20
CA GLU A 48 10.58 -2.48 -3.51
C GLU A 48 10.60 -1.62 -2.24
N MET A 49 9.57 -1.75 -1.39
CA MET A 49 9.47 -1.00 -0.14
C MET A 49 10.67 -1.26 0.79
N TYR A 50 11.05 -2.52 0.96
CA TYR A 50 12.19 -2.88 1.82
C TYR A 50 13.53 -2.47 1.22
N ARG A 51 13.70 -2.59 -0.10
CA ARG A 51 14.92 -2.16 -0.79
C ARG A 51 15.12 -0.66 -0.64
N GLU A 52 14.08 0.15 -0.83
CA GLU A 52 14.16 1.60 -0.65
C GLU A 52 14.47 1.99 0.80
N ALA A 53 13.85 1.32 1.78
CA ALA A 53 14.14 1.56 3.18
C ALA A 53 15.59 1.19 3.53
N PHE A 54 16.08 0.08 2.99
CA PHE A 54 17.44 -0.40 3.20
C PHE A 54 18.48 0.54 2.59
N GLU A 55 18.27 1.00 1.35
CA GLU A 55 19.17 1.97 0.72
C GLU A 55 19.18 3.30 1.48
N ARG A 56 18.05 3.75 2.04
CA ARG A 56 18.01 4.92 2.93
C ARG A 56 18.82 4.69 4.22
N ALA A 57 18.69 3.53 4.87
CA ALA A 57 19.45 3.18 6.08
C ALA A 57 20.96 3.06 5.80
N LYS A 58 21.32 2.53 4.63
CA LYS A 58 22.70 2.46 4.15
C LYS A 58 23.28 3.85 3.89
N ALA A 59 22.52 4.73 3.24
CA ALA A 59 22.92 6.12 3.01
C ALA A 59 23.10 6.91 4.31
N SER A 60 22.32 6.60 5.36
CA SER A 60 22.49 7.19 6.69
C SER A 60 23.60 6.56 7.53
N GLY A 61 24.26 5.50 7.05
CA GLY A 61 25.34 4.82 7.77
C GLY A 61 24.87 4.15 9.06
N ASP A 62 23.67 3.55 9.07
CA ASP A 62 23.09 2.89 10.24
C ASP A 62 23.00 1.35 10.06
N PRO A 63 24.03 0.60 10.49
CA PRO A 63 24.05 -0.86 10.37
C PRO A 63 22.98 -1.56 11.20
N SER A 64 22.52 -0.94 12.29
CA SER A 64 21.50 -1.51 13.16
C SER A 64 20.15 -1.53 12.45
N GLN A 65 19.81 -0.44 11.78
CA GLN A 65 18.60 -0.34 10.95
C GLN A 65 18.66 -1.25 9.74
N MET A 66 19.81 -1.36 9.08
CA MET A 66 19.99 -2.32 7.98
C MET A 66 19.70 -3.76 8.44
N THR A 67 20.22 -4.16 9.61
CA THR A 67 19.99 -5.49 10.18
C THR A 67 18.52 -5.71 10.54
N ALA A 68 17.88 -4.71 11.16
CA ALA A 68 16.46 -4.77 11.51
C ALA A 68 15.55 -4.88 10.28
N LEU A 69 15.88 -4.17 9.20
CA LEU A 69 15.16 -4.22 7.94
C LEU A 69 15.31 -5.60 7.25
N ASP A 70 16.50 -6.19 7.23
CA ASP A 70 16.70 -7.55 6.68
C ASP A 70 15.86 -8.58 7.43
N PHE A 71 15.85 -8.52 8.76
CA PHE A 71 15.07 -9.45 9.57
C PHE A 71 13.57 -9.26 9.40
N SER A 72 13.12 -8.01 9.30
CA SER A 72 11.70 -7.67 9.10
C SER A 72 11.21 -8.10 7.72
N TYR A 73 12.01 -7.88 6.67
CA TYR A 73 11.72 -8.34 5.31
C TYR A 73 11.49 -9.86 5.27
N ARG A 74 12.41 -10.64 5.84
CA ARG A 74 12.29 -12.12 5.87
C ARG A 74 11.05 -12.59 6.62
N ARG A 75 10.74 -11.96 7.76
CA ARG A 75 9.55 -12.29 8.55
C ARG A 75 8.27 -12.01 7.77
N GLU A 76 8.21 -10.85 7.11
CA GLU A 76 7.02 -10.44 6.35
C GLU A 76 6.85 -11.24 5.06
N GLN A 77 7.95 -11.61 4.40
CA GLN A 77 7.94 -12.54 3.28
C GLN A 77 7.28 -13.88 3.69
N LEU A 78 7.73 -14.45 4.81
CA LEU A 78 7.17 -15.70 5.34
C LEU A 78 5.67 -15.57 5.65
N TYR A 79 5.24 -14.44 6.22
CA TYR A 79 3.82 -14.22 6.50
C TYR A 79 2.99 -14.14 5.22
N PHE A 80 3.49 -13.47 4.17
CA PHE A 80 2.78 -13.44 2.90
C PHE A 80 2.73 -14.81 2.23
N GLU A 81 3.82 -15.59 2.26
CA GLU A 81 3.83 -16.96 1.74
C GLU A 81 2.73 -17.81 2.40
N ILE A 82 2.63 -17.79 3.73
CA ILE A 82 1.58 -18.53 4.48
C ILE A 82 0.18 -18.05 4.10
N LEU A 83 -0.04 -16.73 4.00
CA LEU A 83 -1.35 -16.18 3.63
C LEU A 83 -1.75 -16.56 2.19
N LEU A 84 -0.78 -16.56 1.29
CA LEU A 84 -0.99 -16.98 -0.10
C LEU A 84 -1.30 -18.48 -0.17
N ASP A 85 -0.62 -19.32 0.62
CA ASP A 85 -0.93 -20.75 0.70
C ASP A 85 -2.35 -21.00 1.21
N VAL A 86 -2.80 -20.25 2.21
CA VAL A 86 -4.19 -20.31 2.71
C VAL A 86 -5.18 -19.87 1.63
N ARG A 87 -4.91 -18.78 0.91
CA ARG A 87 -5.75 -18.31 -0.20
C ARG A 87 -5.86 -19.39 -1.28
N ASP A 88 -4.72 -19.94 -1.70
CA ASP A 88 -4.66 -20.97 -2.74
C ASP A 88 -5.41 -22.25 -2.28
N ALA A 89 -5.42 -22.57 -0.98
CA ALA A 89 -6.20 -23.68 -0.42
C ALA A 89 -7.72 -23.41 -0.39
N MET A 90 -8.14 -22.15 -0.21
CA MET A 90 -9.54 -21.74 -0.25
C MET A 90 -10.10 -21.69 -1.67
N GLU A 91 -9.30 -21.32 -2.66
CA GLU A 91 -9.69 -21.28 -4.08
C GLU A 91 -9.84 -22.69 -4.70
N LYS A 92 -9.19 -23.70 -4.12
CA LYS A 92 -9.27 -25.10 -4.57
C LYS A 92 -10.49 -25.86 -4.02
N ARG A 93 -11.32 -25.24 -3.17
CA ARG A 93 -12.56 -25.83 -2.62
C ARG A 93 -13.78 -25.35 -3.39
#